data_AF-A0A838RJ75-F1
#
_entry.id   AF-A0A838RJ75-F1
#
_cell.length_a   1.000
_cell.length_b   1.000
_cell.length_c   1.000
_cell.angle_alpha   90.00
_cell.angle_beta   90.00
_cell.angle_gamma   90.00
#
_symmetry.space_group_name_H-M   'P 1'
#
loop_
_entity.id
_entity.type
_entity.pdbx_description
1 polymer ?
#
loop_
_entity_poly.entity_id
_entity_poly.type
_entity_poly.pdbx_seq_one_letter_code
_entity_poly.pdbx_strand_id
1 'polypeptide(L)' 'MAKLNQIIAIEKGVKSRSFQKLSESHQTLQKPNLLAGISRTYRPKDEEGEQFPPESTRVQIKAEDIIRQTVTTLTELF' A
#
# COMPACT_ATOMS: atom_id res chain seq x y z
N MET A 1 35.39 4.16 19.98
CA MET A 1 35.14 3.54 18.65
C MET A 1 34.07 2.48 18.80
N ALA A 2 33.09 2.44 17.90
CA ALA A 2 32.18 1.31 17.82
C ALA A 2 32.97 0.04 17.43
N LYS A 3 32.69 -1.09 18.09
CA LYS A 3 33.34 -2.36 17.75
C LYS A 3 32.72 -2.93 16.48
N LEU A 4 33.49 -3.66 15.67
CA LEU A 4 33.02 -4.26 14.41
C LEU A 4 31.72 -5.07 14.57
N ASN A 5 31.60 -5.84 15.66
CA ASN A 5 30.39 -6.61 15.96
C ASN A 5 29.15 -5.74 16.18
N GLN A 6 29.30 -4.51 16.69
CA GLN A 6 28.19 -3.56 16.87
C GLN A 6 27.72 -3.00 15.53
N ILE A 7 28.66 -2.66 14.64
CA ILE A 7 28.35 -2.18 13.28
C ILE A 7 27.59 -3.26 12.51
N ILE A 8 28.07 -4.52 12.57
CA ILE A 8 27.39 -5.66 11.93
C ILE A 8 25.99 -5.88 12.50
N ALA A 9 25.81 -5.74 13.82
CA ALA A 9 24.50 -5.89 14.43
C ALA A 9 23.51 -4.81 13.94
N ILE A 10 23.98 -3.56 13.78
CA ILE A 10 23.17 -2.46 13.26
C ILE A 10 22.79 -2.71 11.80
N GLU A 11 23.77 -3.06 10.94
CA GLU A 11 23.54 -3.35 9.51
C GLU A 11 22.49 -4.45 9.32
N LYS A 12 22.65 -5.58 10.02
CA LYS A 12 21.67 -6.67 9.98
C LYS A 12 20.27 -6.23 10.42
N GLY A 13 20.20 -5.42 11.47
CA GLY A 13 18.95 -4.88 11.98
C GLY A 13 18.26 -3.95 10.97
N VAL A 14 19.01 -3.04 10.34
CA VAL A 14 18.51 -2.16 9.29
C VAL A 14 18.01 -2.97 8.11
N LYS A 15 18.83 -3.91 7.61
CA LYS A 15 18.49 -4.79 6.49
C LYS A 15 17.20 -5.59 6.73
N SER A 16 17.08 -6.21 7.89
CA SER A 16 15.89 -6.98 8.25
C SER A 16 14.62 -6.11 8.28
N ARG A 17 14.69 -4.92 8.89
CA ARG A 17 13.55 -3.98 8.95
C ARG A 17 13.18 -3.45 7.57
N SER A 18 14.15 -3.09 6.74
CA SER A 18 13.89 -2.60 5.38
C SER A 18 13.21 -3.67 4.52
N PHE A 19 13.64 -4.93 4.62
CA PHE A 19 13.01 -6.04 3.90
C PHE A 19 11.57 -6.30 4.37
N GLN A 20 11.32 -6.21 5.69
CA GLN A 20 9.98 -6.31 6.24
C GLN A 20 9.06 -5.20 5.70
N LYS A 21 9.49 -3.94 5.76
CA LYS A 21 8.74 -2.78 5.24
C LYS A 21 8.42 -2.92 3.75
N LEU A 22 9.37 -3.41 2.94
CA LEU A 22 9.14 -3.69 1.52
C LEU A 22 8.09 -4.80 1.31
N SER A 23 8.17 -5.87 2.09
CA SER A 23 7.22 -6.99 2.02
C SER A 23 5.79 -6.55 2.35
N GLU A 24 5.63 -5.73 3.39
CA GLU A 24 4.34 -5.15 3.80
C GLU A 24 3.76 -4.23 2.71
N SER A 25 4.61 -3.39 2.10
CA SER A 25 4.22 -2.51 0.98
C SER A 25 3.75 -3.33 -0.22
N HIS A 26 4.47 -4.40 -0.56
CA HIS A 26 4.08 -5.31 -1.63
C HIS A 26 2.75 -6.02 -1.37
N GLN A 27 2.55 -6.58 -0.17
CA GLN A 27 1.29 -7.22 0.21
C GLN A 27 0.10 -6.25 0.19
N THR A 28 0.35 -5.00 0.56
CA THR A 28 -0.65 -3.93 0.49
C THR A 28 -1.10 -3.67 -0.95
N LEU A 29 -0.16 -3.60 -1.88
CA LEU A 29 -0.45 -3.38 -3.30
C LEU A 29 -1.18 -4.55 -3.96
N GLN A 30 -1.12 -5.76 -3.39
CA GLN A 30 -1.89 -6.93 -3.86
C GLN A 30 -3.40 -6.84 -3.55
N LYS A 31 -3.86 -5.79 -2.87
CA LYS A 31 -5.27 -5.55 -2.56
C LYS A 31 -5.82 -4.43 -3.47
N PRO A 32 -6.19 -4.74 -4.74
CA PRO A 32 -6.53 -3.72 -5.74
C PRO A 32 -7.75 -2.88 -5.36
N ASN A 33 -8.67 -3.42 -4.57
CA ASN A 33 -9.83 -2.70 -4.05
C ASN A 33 -9.46 -1.55 -3.09
N LEU A 34 -8.27 -1.54 -2.49
CA LEU A 34 -7.80 -0.44 -1.67
C LEU A 34 -7.25 0.73 -2.52
N LEU A 35 -6.80 0.42 -3.74
CA LEU A 35 -6.24 1.36 -4.71
C LEU A 35 -7.32 1.96 -5.63
N ALA A 36 -8.44 1.25 -5.81
CA ALA A 36 -9.55 1.67 -6.65
C ALA A 36 -10.66 2.34 -5.84
N GLY A 37 -11.13 3.49 -6.33
CA GLY A 37 -12.40 4.08 -5.90
C GLY A 37 -13.51 3.69 -6.87
N ILE A 38 -14.71 3.42 -6.36
CA ILE A 38 -15.89 3.14 -7.18
C ILE A 38 -16.97 4.15 -6.80
N SER A 39 -17.57 4.78 -7.80
CA SER A 39 -18.77 5.60 -7.65
C SER A 39 -19.72 5.26 -8.78
N ARG A 40 -20.79 4.52 -8.48
CA ARG A 40 -21.78 4.09 -9.48
C ARG A 40 -23.18 4.48 -9.03
N THR A 41 -23.89 5.13 -9.95
CA THR A 41 -25.32 5.39 -9.83
C THR A 41 -26.01 4.62 -10.93
N TYR A 42 -26.81 3.63 -10.56
CA TYR A 42 -27.58 2.83 -11.50
C TYR A 42 -28.86 3.57 -11.90
N ARG A 43 -29.24 3.46 -13.18
CA ARG A 43 -30.55 3.90 -13.67
C ARG A 43 -31.34 2.67 -14.09
N PRO A 44 -32.64 2.59 -13.73
CA PRO A 44 -33.49 1.52 -14.20
C PRO A 44 -33.56 1.55 -15.73
N LYS A 45 -33.64 0.37 -16.34
CA LYS A 45 -33.60 0.20 -17.81
C LYS A 45 -34.94 0.54 -18.47
N ASP A 46 -36.01 0.47 -17.69
CA ASP A 46 -37.43 0.58 -18.05
C ASP A 46 -38.24 1.02 -16.81
N GLU A 47 -39.50 1.42 -17.00
CA GLU A 47 -40.37 1.93 -15.92
C GLU A 47 -40.70 0.88 -14.84
N GLU A 48 -40.57 -0.40 -15.16
CA GLU A 48 -40.70 -1.53 -14.22
C GLU A 48 -39.35 -2.09 -13.75
N GLY A 49 -38.24 -1.42 -14.09
CA GLY A 49 -36.89 -1.89 -13.84
C GLY A 49 -36.48 -1.85 -12.37
N GLU A 50 -35.68 -2.83 -11.95
CA GLU A 50 -35.19 -2.94 -10.58
C GLU A 50 -34.19 -1.82 -10.25
N GLN A 51 -34.45 -1.10 -9.15
CA GLN A 51 -33.58 0.01 -8.72
C GLN A 51 -32.50 -0.50 -7.78
N PHE A 52 -31.25 -0.48 -8.24
CA PHE A 52 -30.09 -0.81 -7.40
C PHE A 52 -29.62 0.40 -6.58
N PRO A 53 -29.17 0.18 -5.33
CA PRO A 53 -28.59 1.25 -4.52
C PRO A 53 -27.28 1.76 -5.16
N PRO A 54 -26.95 3.04 -4.96
CA PRO A 54 -25.67 3.57 -5.42
C PRO A 54 -24.50 2.92 -4.66
N GLU A 55 -23.44 2.57 -5.39
CA GLU A 55 -22.21 2.04 -4.81
C GLU A 55 -21.18 3.16 -4.69
N SER A 56 -20.63 3.35 -3.48
CA SER A 56 -19.55 4.29 -3.23
C SER A 56 -18.46 3.65 -2.38
N THR A 57 -17.26 3.53 -2.94
CA THR A 57 -16.04 3.10 -2.25
C THR A 57 -14.97 4.14 -2.52
N ARG A 58 -14.39 4.70 -1.45
CA ARG A 58 -13.28 5.65 -1.55
C ARG A 58 -11.96 4.90 -1.69
N VAL A 59 -11.02 5.51 -2.41
CA VAL A 59 -9.62 5.07 -2.42
C VAL A 59 -9.09 5.10 -0.99
N GLN A 60 -8.55 3.98 -0.52
CA GLN A 60 -8.01 3.85 0.82
C GLN A 60 -6.49 4.03 0.84
N ILE A 61 -5.82 3.66 -0.25
CA ILE A 61 -4.36 3.68 -0.39
C ILE A 61 -4.00 4.34 -1.71
N LYS A 62 -3.04 5.26 -1.69
CA LYS A 62 -2.50 5.89 -2.90
C LYS A 62 -1.16 5.25 -3.25
N ALA A 63 -0.98 4.91 -4.52
CA ALA A 63 0.28 4.35 -5.01
C ALA A 63 1.48 5.29 -4.77
N GLU A 64 1.26 6.60 -4.87
CA GLU A 64 2.29 7.62 -4.62
C GLU A 64 2.85 7.55 -3.19
N ASP A 65 1.99 7.33 -2.20
CA ASP A 65 2.40 7.22 -0.80
C ASP A 65 3.27 5.97 -0.58
N ILE A 66 2.90 4.85 -1.22
CA ILE A 66 3.68 3.60 -1.20
C ILE A 66 5.04 3.79 -1.90
N ILE A 67 5.09 4.51 -3.01
CA ILE A 67 6.35 4.84 -3.71
C ILE A 67 7.26 5.67 -2.80
N ARG A 68 6.73 6.73 -2.16
CA ARG A 68 7.51 7.56 -1.22
C ARG A 68 8.03 6.75 -0.03
N GLN A 69 7.22 5.85 0.52
CA GLN A 69 7.63 4.96 1.59
C GLN A 69 8.72 3.98 1.13
N THR A 70 8.60 3.46 -0.09
CA THR A 70 9.58 2.54 -0.69
C THR A 70 10.93 3.24 -0.89
N VAL A 71 10.93 4.47 -1.43
CA VAL A 71 12.13 5.30 -1.59
C VAL A 71 12.83 5.51 -0.24
N THR A 72 12.07 5.89 0.78
CA THR A 72 12.61 6.09 2.15
C THR A 72 13.24 4.81 2.68
N THR A 73 12.56 3.68 2.52
CA THR A 73 13.02 2.36 2.99
C THR A 73 14.30 1.89 2.29
N LEU A 74 14.42 2.14 0.99
CA LEU A 74 15.61 1.80 0.21
C LEU A 74 16.78 2.74 0.52
N THR A 75 16.52 4.02 0.79
CA THR A 75 17.54 4.99 1.22
C THR A 75 18.11 4.65 2.60
N GLU A 76 17.30 4.05 3.50
CA GLU A 76 17.80 3.54 4.78
C GLU A 76 18.71 2.32 4.61
N LEU A 77 18.54 1.56 3.52
CA LEU A 77 19.24 0.29 3.29
C LEU A 77 20.59 0.44 2.58
N PHE A 78 20.70 1.43 1.68
CA PHE A 78 21.84 1.64 0.79
C PHE A 78 22.48 3.02 1.00
#